data_AF-A0A7S2MW92-F1
#
_entry.id   AF-A0A7S2MW92-F1
#
_cell.length_a   1.000
_cell.length_b   1.000
_cell.length_c   1.000
_cell.angle_alpha   90.00
_cell.angle_beta   90.00
_cell.angle_gamma   90.00
#
_symmetry.space_group_name_H-M   'P 1'
#
loop_
_entity.id
_entity.type
_entity.pdbx_description
1 polymer ?
#
loop_
_entity_poly.entity_id
_entity_poly.type
_entity_poly.pdbx_seq_one_letter_code
_entity_poly.pdbx_strand_id
1 'polypeptide(L)'
;KPGIMLLGFVLAASGALSTVVKDVNKKCKHVALSQGMTHSAYWLGTFLADYLLMLVPSLSLLVAMAHKDYPVLKLPGAMPVIVAECFAYPVGVLLVCYHASFHFSNADNAV
;
A
#
# COMPACT_ATOMS: atom_id res chain seq x y z
N LYS A 1 -0.47 21.99 4.98
CA LYS A 1 -1.77 21.34 5.27
C LYS A 1 -1.58 19.83 5.19
N PRO A 2 -1.27 19.15 6.31
CA PRO A 2 -0.96 17.71 6.32
C PRO A 2 -2.10 16.81 5.81
N GLY A 3 -3.34 17.31 5.79
CA GLY A 3 -4.51 16.55 5.32
C GLY A 3 -4.47 16.09 3.86
N ILE A 4 -3.81 16.83 2.95
CA ILE A 4 -3.73 16.44 1.53
C ILE A 4 -2.84 15.20 1.32
N MET A 5 -1.77 15.08 2.12
CA MET A 5 -0.85 13.95 2.02
C MET A 5 -1.49 12.67 2.58
N LEU A 6 -2.15 12.78 3.74
CA LEU A 6 -2.91 11.68 4.32
C LEU A 6 -4.01 11.18 3.37
N LEU A 7 -4.68 12.09 2.66
CA LEU A 7 -5.71 11.73 1.69
C LEU A 7 -5.15 10.84 0.57
N GLY A 8 -3.96 11.17 0.04
CA GLY A 8 -3.32 10.39 -1.03
C GLY A 8 -3.00 8.96 -0.60
N PHE A 9 -2.49 8.77 0.62
CA PHE A 9 -2.20 7.44 1.16
C PHE A 9 -3.48 6.64 1.43
N VAL A 10 -4.54 7.28 1.94
CA VAL A 10 -5.83 6.61 2.17
C VAL A 10 -6.45 6.12 0.85
N LEU A 11 -6.37 6.92 -0.22
CA LEU A 11 -6.86 6.51 -1.54
C LEU A 11 -6.05 5.36 -2.14
N ALA A 12 -4.73 5.36 -1.96
CA ALA A 12 -3.90 4.24 -2.37
C ALA A 12 -4.24 2.96 -1.58
N ALA A 13 -4.51 3.11 -0.28
CA ALA A 13 -4.90 2.02 0.61
C ALA A 13 -6.26 1.42 0.26
N SER A 14 -7.26 2.24 -0.06
CA SER A 14 -8.57 1.76 -0.48
C SER A 14 -8.51 1.04 -1.84
N GLY A 15 -7.66 1.49 -2.75
CA GLY A 15 -7.34 0.77 -3.98
C GLY A 15 -6.80 -0.63 -3.73
N ALA A 16 -5.77 -0.76 -2.88
CA ALA A 16 -5.19 -2.05 -2.51
C ALA A 16 -6.16 -2.96 -1.74
N LEU A 17 -7.02 -2.38 -0.91
CA LEU A 17 -8.08 -3.13 -0.23
C LEU A 17 -9.10 -3.69 -1.24
N SER A 18 -9.55 -2.86 -2.18
CA SER A 18 -10.50 -3.26 -3.21
C SER A 18 -9.95 -4.37 -4.12
N THR A 19 -8.66 -4.33 -4.47
CA THR A 19 -8.03 -5.40 -5.28
C THR A 19 -8.02 -6.73 -4.53
N VAL A 20 -7.65 -6.74 -3.24
CA VAL A 20 -7.67 -7.95 -2.40
C VAL A 20 -9.10 -8.52 -2.28
N VAL A 21 -10.10 -7.67 -2.03
CA VAL A 21 -11.51 -8.11 -1.95
C VAL A 21 -12.00 -8.65 -3.30
N LYS A 22 -11.62 -8.04 -4.43
CA LYS A 22 -11.94 -8.58 -5.78
C LYS A 22 -11.32 -9.96 -5.99
N ASP A 23 -10.10 -10.17 -5.53
CA ASP A 23 -9.39 -11.44 -5.67
C ASP A 23 -10.06 -12.57 -4.88
N VAL A 24 -10.52 -12.26 -3.67
CA VAL A 24 -11.33 -13.19 -2.85
C VAL A 24 -12.65 -13.51 -3.56
N ASN A 25 -13.37 -12.49 -4.03
CA ASN A 25 -14.68 -12.65 -4.67
C ASN A 25 -14.61 -13.43 -5.99
N LYS A 26 -13.57 -13.22 -6.79
CA LYS A 26 -13.34 -13.94 -8.05
C LYS A 26 -12.71 -15.32 -7.86
N LYS A 27 -12.40 -15.71 -6.62
CA LYS A 27 -11.70 -16.95 -6.28
C LYS A 27 -10.37 -17.09 -7.03
N CYS A 28 -9.68 -15.97 -7.29
CA CYS A 28 -8.42 -15.92 -8.03
C CYS A 28 -7.38 -16.87 -7.41
N LYS A 29 -7.32 -16.89 -6.08
CA LYS A 29 -6.50 -17.84 -5.32
C LYS A 29 -6.76 -19.31 -5.69
N HIS A 30 -8.03 -19.73 -5.81
CA HIS A 30 -8.35 -21.11 -6.15
C HIS A 30 -7.87 -21.46 -7.56
N VAL A 31 -8.04 -20.54 -8.51
CA VAL A 31 -7.55 -20.73 -9.89
C VAL A 31 -6.03 -20.84 -9.89
N ALA A 32 -5.33 -19.95 -9.20
CA ALA A 32 -3.87 -19.96 -9.15
C ALA A 32 -3.31 -21.23 -8.48
N LEU A 33 -3.95 -21.70 -7.40
CA LEU A 33 -3.59 -22.97 -6.76
C LEU A 33 -3.81 -24.16 -7.72
N SER A 34 -4.88 -24.16 -8.51
CA SER A 34 -5.13 -25.22 -9.51
C SER A 34 -4.10 -25.25 -10.65
N GLN A 35 -3.40 -24.14 -10.87
CA GLN A 35 -2.30 -24.02 -11.84
C GLN A 35 -0.94 -24.43 -11.26
N GLY A 36 -0.91 -24.99 -10.05
CA GLY A 36 0.32 -25.47 -9.41
C GLY A 36 1.06 -24.41 -8.60
N MET A 37 0.47 -23.22 -8.38
CA MET A 37 1.09 -22.22 -7.51
C MET A 37 0.94 -22.63 -6.04
N THR A 38 1.98 -22.39 -5.24
CA THR A 38 1.91 -22.61 -3.79
C THR A 38 1.18 -21.47 -3.11
N HIS A 39 0.55 -21.75 -1.96
CA HIS A 39 -0.21 -20.75 -1.20
C HIS A 39 0.66 -19.57 -0.75
N SER A 40 1.89 -19.85 -0.31
CA SER A 40 2.87 -18.81 0.07
C SER A 40 3.29 -17.94 -1.11
N ALA A 41 3.51 -18.53 -2.29
CA ALA A 41 3.89 -17.76 -3.48
C ALA A 41 2.78 -16.81 -3.93
N TYR A 42 1.50 -17.21 -3.80
CA TYR A 42 0.37 -16.33 -4.10
C TYR A 42 0.35 -15.10 -3.19
N TRP A 43 0.35 -15.29 -1.87
CA TRP A 43 0.24 -14.16 -0.95
C TRP A 43 1.47 -13.27 -0.94
N LEU A 44 2.67 -13.84 -1.01
CA LEU A 44 3.90 -13.04 -1.13
C LEU A 44 3.95 -12.28 -2.46
N GLY A 45 3.51 -12.90 -3.55
CA GLY A 45 3.44 -12.26 -4.87
C GLY A 45 2.46 -11.09 -4.88
N THR A 46 1.23 -11.29 -4.38
CA THR A 46 0.21 -10.23 -4.30
C THR A 46 0.67 -9.10 -3.37
N PHE A 47 1.19 -9.44 -2.19
CA PHE A 47 1.71 -8.44 -1.25
C PHE A 47 2.86 -7.62 -1.85
N LEU A 48 3.79 -8.27 -2.55
CA LEU A 48 4.92 -7.58 -3.17
C LEU A 48 4.46 -6.68 -4.32
N ALA A 49 3.47 -7.11 -5.10
CA ALA A 49 2.88 -6.29 -6.16
C ALA A 49 2.19 -5.04 -5.58
N ASP A 50 1.37 -5.20 -4.55
CA ASP A 50 0.71 -4.08 -3.86
C ASP A 50 1.73 -3.14 -3.20
N TYR A 51 2.80 -3.68 -2.63
CA TYR A 51 3.90 -2.92 -2.05
C TYR A 51 4.64 -2.07 -3.08
N LEU A 52 4.98 -2.64 -4.24
CA LEU A 52 5.61 -1.90 -5.34
C LEU A 52 4.68 -0.80 -5.87
N LEU A 53 3.37 -1.05 -5.94
CA LEU A 53 2.38 -0.04 -6.33
C LEU A 53 2.30 1.10 -5.32
N MET A 54 2.36 0.82 -4.01
CA MET A 54 2.39 1.85 -2.96
C MET A 54 3.73 2.58 -2.83
N LEU A 55 4.83 1.98 -3.28
CA LEU A 55 6.13 2.65 -3.31
C LEU A 55 6.15 3.81 -4.30
N VAL A 56 5.46 3.70 -5.45
CA VAL A 56 5.42 4.76 -6.47
C VAL A 56 4.92 6.11 -5.91
N PRO A 57 3.75 6.22 -5.25
CA PRO A 57 3.31 7.47 -4.63
C PRO A 57 4.18 7.89 -3.44
N SER A 58 4.75 6.93 -2.69
CA SER A 58 5.65 7.24 -1.56
C SER A 58 6.95 7.91 -2.03
N LEU A 59 7.54 7.42 -3.12
CA LEU A 59 8.76 7.98 -3.72
C LEU A 59 8.47 9.31 -4.42
N SER A 60 7.33 9.45 -5.10
CA SER A 60 6.96 10.72 -5.75
C SER A 60 6.77 11.83 -4.72
N LEU A 61 6.23 11.50 -3.53
CA LEU A 61 6.15 12.40 -2.39
C LEU A 61 7.54 12.81 -1.89
N LEU A 62 8.48 11.87 -1.74
CA LEU A 62 9.85 12.15 -1.32
C LEU A 62 10.54 13.13 -2.28
N VAL A 63 10.39 12.89 -3.59
CA VAL A 63 10.92 13.78 -4.64
C VAL A 63 10.25 15.16 -4.58
N ALA A 64 8.93 15.23 -4.41
CA ALA A 64 8.21 16.49 -4.29
C ALA A 64 8.61 17.30 -3.05
N MET A 65 8.91 16.61 -1.94
CA MET A 65 9.43 17.23 -0.72
C MET A 65 10.86 17.72 -0.90
N ALA A 66 11.72 16.97 -1.57
CA ALA A 66 13.10 17.37 -1.83
C ALA A 66 13.22 18.65 -2.69
N HIS A 67 12.27 18.89 -3.60
CA HIS A 67 12.27 20.09 -4.45
C HIS A 67 11.75 21.35 -3.77
N LYS A 68 11.08 21.23 -2.62
CA LYS A 68 10.50 22.37 -1.91
C LYS A 68 11.20 22.56 -0.56
N ASP A 69 11.50 23.80 -0.22
CA ASP A 69 12.07 24.18 1.08
C ASP A 69 11.07 24.02 2.23
N TYR A 70 10.68 22.77 2.53
CA TYR A 70 9.85 22.48 3.68
C TYR A 70 10.68 22.61 4.96
N PRO A 71 10.22 23.38 5.96
CA PRO A 71 10.94 23.57 7.21
C PRO A 71 11.17 22.26 7.98
N VAL A 72 10.32 21.24 7.74
CA VAL A 72 10.45 19.90 8.35
C VAL A 72 11.72 19.16 7.91
N LEU A 73 12.26 19.47 6.72
CA LEU A 73 13.47 18.86 6.18
C LEU A 73 14.75 19.46 6.78
N LYS A 74 14.64 20.62 7.45
CA LYS A 74 15.78 21.34 8.04
C LYS A 74 16.17 20.84 9.43
N LEU A 75 15.40 19.91 10.01
CA LEU A 75 15.76 19.28 11.28
C LEU A 75 16.96 18.33 11.06
N PRO A 76 17.98 18.36 11.93
CA PRO A 76 19.09 17.41 11.85
C PRO A 76 18.56 15.98 12.01
N GLY A 77 18.87 15.11 11.04
CA GLY A 77 18.41 13.73 11.02
C GLY A 77 17.01 13.49 10.46
N ALA A 78 16.28 14.53 10.02
CA ALA A 78 14.94 14.36 9.45
C ALA A 78 14.93 13.55 8.14
N MET A 79 15.92 13.77 7.26
CA MET A 79 15.98 13.11 5.95
C MET A 79 16.06 11.57 6.02
N PRO A 80 16.99 10.97 6.79
CA PRO A 80 17.02 9.51 6.96
C PRO A 80 15.73 8.93 7.52
N VAL A 81 15.10 9.62 8.47
CA VAL A 81 13.83 9.17 9.09
C VAL A 81 12.68 9.21 8.07
N ILE A 82 12.58 10.27 7.28
CA ILE A 82 11.55 10.39 6.22
C ILE A 82 11.74 9.30 5.16
N VAL A 83 12.99 9.02 4.77
CA VAL A 83 13.29 7.94 3.82
C VAL A 83 12.90 6.58 4.42
N ALA A 84 13.24 6.31 5.68
CA ALA A 84 12.86 5.07 6.35
C ALA A 84 11.33 4.90 6.42
N GLU A 85 10.60 5.97 6.75
CA GLU A 85 9.13 6.01 6.76
C GLU A 85 8.54 5.71 5.37
N CYS A 86 9.11 6.24 4.28
CA CYS A 86 8.64 5.94 2.92
C CYS A 86 8.66 4.44 2.58
N PHE A 87 9.58 3.66 3.17
CA PHE A 87 9.64 2.21 2.97
C PHE A 87 8.83 1.42 4.00
N ALA A 88 8.79 1.88 5.25
CA ALA A 88 8.10 1.19 6.34
C ALA A 88 6.57 1.40 6.31
N TYR A 89 6.12 2.59 5.93
CA TYR A 89 4.71 2.97 5.96
C TYR A 89 3.82 2.09 5.06
N PRO A 90 4.18 1.81 3.78
CA PRO A 90 3.38 0.93 2.93
C PRO A 90 3.18 -0.48 3.51
N VAL A 91 4.18 -1.02 4.23
CA VAL A 91 4.07 -2.34 4.87
C VAL A 91 2.96 -2.33 5.92
N GLY A 92 2.96 -1.33 6.79
CA GLY A 92 1.95 -1.20 7.85
C GLY A 92 0.54 -1.03 7.28
N VAL A 93 0.39 -0.19 6.25
CA VAL A 93 -0.90 0.05 5.58
C VAL A 93 -1.41 -1.24 4.92
N LEU A 94 -0.56 -1.96 4.18
CA LEU A 94 -0.97 -3.19 3.52
C LEU A 94 -1.37 -4.27 4.51
N LEU A 95 -0.67 -4.44 5.63
CA LEU A 95 -1.09 -5.41 6.66
C LEU A 95 -2.49 -5.09 7.21
N VAL A 96 -2.80 -3.81 7.41
CA VAL A 96 -4.15 -3.36 7.80
C VAL A 96 -5.16 -3.63 6.69
N CYS A 97 -4.84 -3.35 5.42
CA CYS A 97 -5.73 -3.64 4.29
C CYS A 97 -6.04 -5.14 4.17
N TYR A 98 -5.03 -6.00 4.31
CA TYR A 98 -5.22 -7.45 4.26
C TYR A 98 -6.08 -7.94 5.43
N HIS A 99 -5.90 -7.38 6.63
CA HIS A 99 -6.78 -7.71 7.75
C HIS A 99 -8.21 -7.19 7.53
N ALA A 100 -8.35 -5.94 7.05
CA ALA A 100 -9.64 -5.32 6.79
C ALA A 100 -10.43 -6.05 5.69
N SER A 101 -9.74 -6.66 4.72
CA SER A 101 -10.36 -7.41 3.61
C SER A 101 -11.30 -8.52 4.08
N PHE A 102 -11.08 -9.10 5.26
CA PHE A 102 -11.96 -10.13 5.83
C PHE A 102 -13.33 -9.61 6.25
N HIS A 103 -13.50 -8.29 6.39
CA HIS A 103 -14.75 -7.66 6.82
C HIS A 103 -15.61 -7.18 5.65
N PHE A 104 -15.11 -7.23 4.41
CA PHE A 104 -15.84 -6.75 3.23
C PHE A 104 -16.28 -7.90 2.33
N SER A 105 -17.59 -7.97 2.08
CA SER A 105 -18.17 -8.96 1.14
C SER A 105 -18.13 -8.50 -0.32
N ASN A 106 -18.10 -7.19 -0.57
CA ASN A 106 -18.11 -6.60 -1.90
C ASN A 106 -17.00 -5.56 -2.03
N ALA A 107 -16.30 -5.57 -3.17
CA ALA A 107 -15.17 -4.69 -3.42
C ALA A 107 -15.54 -3.22 -3.57
N ASP A 108 -16.78 -2.93 -3.96
CA ASP A 108 -17.29 -1.56 -4.11
C ASP A 108 -17.56 -0.90 -2.75
N ASN A 109 -17.80 -1.70 -1.70
CA ASN A 109 -17.98 -1.22 -0.33
C ASN A 109 -16.64 -0.98 0.40
N ALA A 110 -15.53 -1.36 -0.25
CA ALA A 110 -14.19 -1.31 0.32
C ALA A 110 -13.36 -0.12 -0.21
N VAL A 111 -13.98 0.74 -1.04
CA VAL A 111 -13.37 1.93 -1.67
C VAL A 111 -13.76 3.20 -0.95
#